data_AF-A0A7U6Y7A5-F1
#
_entry.id   AF-A0A7U6Y7A5-F1
#
_cell.length_a   1.000
_cell.length_b   1.000
_cell.length_c   1.000
_cell.angle_alpha   90.00
_cell.angle_beta   90.00
_cell.angle_gamma   90.00
#
_symmetry.space_group_name_H-M   'P 1'
#
loop_
_entity.id
_entity.type
_entity.pdbx_description
1 polymer ?
#
loop_
_entity_poly.entity_id
_entity_poly.type
_entity_poly.pdbx_seq_one_letter_code
_entity_poly.pdbx_strand_id
1 'polypeptide(L)'
;MGSRINRLAVLLLPLLAAACGYDMTTGQYPITSGLMQVEVVSLVATGKTATDHVASLATGKDCSTIRAKDEGQFCVSRNPPIQRPDVYCYRTLGQVSCYREPDPYGDGAQAVGVEAYNRQPAPTR
;
A
#
# COMPACT_ATOMS: atom_id res chain seq x y z
N MET A 1 -36.31 -16.13 48.67
CA MET A 1 -35.01 -15.53 48.32
C MET A 1 -34.89 -15.05 46.85
N GLY A 2 -35.97 -14.89 46.06
CA GLY A 2 -35.84 -14.68 44.60
C GLY A 2 -35.74 -13.22 44.08
N SER A 3 -36.34 -12.24 44.75
CA SER A 3 -36.50 -10.88 44.21
C SER A 3 -35.18 -10.09 44.05
N ARG A 4 -34.22 -10.27 44.97
CA ARG A 4 -32.93 -9.53 44.92
C ARG A 4 -32.02 -10.00 43.78
N ILE A 5 -32.03 -11.29 43.46
CA ILE A 5 -31.27 -11.87 42.34
C ILE A 5 -31.80 -11.31 41.01
N ASN A 6 -33.13 -11.23 40.86
CA ASN A 6 -33.75 -10.71 39.64
C ASN A 6 -33.47 -9.19 39.45
N ARG A 7 -33.43 -8.40 40.53
CA ARG A 7 -33.04 -6.97 40.45
C ARG A 7 -31.58 -6.77 40.07
N LEU A 8 -30.67 -7.63 40.55
CA LEU A 8 -29.26 -7.61 40.13
C LEU A 8 -29.11 -8.00 38.65
N ALA A 9 -29.83 -9.02 38.18
CA ALA A 9 -29.82 -9.41 36.78
C ALA A 9 -30.30 -8.29 35.85
N VAL A 10 -31.39 -7.59 36.20
CA VAL A 10 -31.94 -6.46 35.42
C VAL A 10 -30.96 -5.27 35.35
N LEU A 11 -30.16 -5.03 36.39
CA LEU A 11 -29.16 -3.95 36.40
C LEU A 11 -27.84 -4.32 35.69
N LEU A 12 -27.48 -5.61 35.64
CA LEU A 12 -26.28 -6.09 34.94
C LEU A 12 -26.50 -6.29 33.44
N LEU A 13 -27.72 -6.61 33.01
CA LEU A 13 -28.06 -6.79 31.59
C LEU A 13 -27.64 -5.60 30.70
N PRO A 14 -27.92 -4.32 31.04
CA PRO A 14 -27.51 -3.18 30.20
C PRO A 14 -25.99 -2.87 30.22
N LEU A 15 -25.22 -3.42 31.17
CA LEU A 15 -23.74 -3.26 31.23
C LEU A 15 -22.96 -4.37 30.49
N LEU A 16 -23.56 -5.55 30.31
CA LEU A 16 -23.05 -6.65 29.46
C LEU A 16 -23.45 -6.46 28.00
N ALA A 17 -24.65 -5.92 27.83
CA ALA A 17 -24.95 -5.06 26.72
C ALA A 17 -24.05 -3.77 26.80
N ALA A 18 -24.11 -2.84 25.85
CA ALA A 18 -23.14 -1.77 25.56
C ALA A 18 -21.73 -2.25 25.17
N ALA A 19 -21.15 -3.25 25.85
CA ALA A 19 -19.91 -3.91 25.43
C ALA A 19 -20.01 -4.55 24.03
N CYS A 20 -21.23 -4.94 23.61
CA CYS A 20 -21.53 -5.42 22.26
C CYS A 20 -21.90 -4.31 21.26
N GLY A 21 -21.58 -3.05 21.53
CA GLY A 21 -21.58 -1.92 20.59
C GLY A 21 -22.92 -1.46 20.00
N TYR A 22 -23.98 -2.25 20.09
CA TYR A 22 -25.30 -1.92 19.54
C TYR A 22 -25.80 -0.58 20.11
N ASP A 23 -26.42 0.22 19.26
CA ASP A 23 -27.10 1.45 19.67
C ASP A 23 -28.62 1.20 19.68
N MET A 24 -29.24 1.18 20.86
CA MET A 24 -30.70 0.97 21.02
C MET A 24 -31.54 2.11 20.44
N THR A 25 -30.95 3.28 20.18
CA THR A 25 -31.68 4.43 19.62
C THR A 25 -31.86 4.33 18.11
N THR A 26 -30.98 3.60 17.42
CA THR A 26 -30.98 3.45 15.96
C THR A 26 -31.14 2.01 15.48
N GLY A 27 -31.03 1.01 16.36
CA GLY A 27 -31.16 -0.41 16.03
C GLY A 27 -30.00 -0.96 15.19
N GLN A 28 -28.89 -0.21 15.08
CA GLN A 28 -27.79 -0.48 14.17
C GLN A 28 -26.49 -0.72 14.93
N TYR A 29 -25.61 -1.56 14.36
CA TYR A 29 -24.23 -1.71 14.81
C TYR A 29 -23.47 -0.37 14.59
N PRO A 30 -22.52 0.00 15.47
CA PRO A 30 -21.93 1.36 15.54
C PRO A 30 -20.91 1.65 14.42
N ILE A 31 -20.87 0.80 13.41
CA ILE A 31 -19.97 0.85 12.25
C ILE A 31 -20.35 1.93 11.22
N THR A 32 -21.50 2.59 11.36
CA THR A 32 -22.08 3.46 10.32
C THR A 32 -21.84 4.96 10.49
N SER A 33 -21.49 5.46 11.69
CA SER A 33 -21.38 6.92 11.93
C SER A 33 -19.94 7.42 12.03
N GLY A 34 -19.17 6.98 13.03
CA GLY A 34 -17.82 7.52 13.28
C GLY A 34 -16.78 7.12 12.23
N LEU A 35 -16.61 5.80 12.03
CA LEU A 35 -15.52 5.25 11.21
C LEU A 35 -15.63 5.67 9.74
N MET A 36 -16.81 5.55 9.13
CA MET A 36 -17.04 5.94 7.74
C MET A 36 -16.73 7.43 7.48
N GLN A 37 -17.03 8.32 8.43
CA GLN A 37 -16.66 9.72 8.33
C GLN A 37 -15.15 9.93 8.38
N VAL A 38 -14.45 9.24 9.29
CA VAL A 38 -12.98 9.30 9.38
C VAL A 38 -12.31 8.78 8.10
N GLU A 39 -12.81 7.69 7.51
CA GLU A 39 -12.30 7.16 6.25
C GLU A 39 -12.46 8.16 5.10
N VAL A 40 -13.64 8.79 4.96
CA VAL A 40 -13.90 9.80 3.93
C VAL A 40 -13.07 11.07 4.14
N VAL A 41 -12.98 11.59 5.37
CA VAL A 41 -12.17 12.78 5.68
C VAL A 41 -10.69 12.50 5.44
N SER A 42 -10.17 11.34 5.87
CA SER A 42 -8.79 10.95 5.60
C SER A 42 -8.51 10.85 4.11
N LEU A 43 -9.43 10.24 3.35
CA LEU A 43 -9.32 10.09 1.91
C LEU A 43 -9.29 11.43 1.18
N VAL A 44 -10.18 12.36 1.53
CA VAL A 44 -10.23 13.71 0.92
C VAL A 44 -9.02 14.56 1.33
N ALA A 45 -8.55 14.46 2.58
CA ALA A 45 -7.44 15.26 3.09
C ALA A 45 -6.05 14.74 2.67
N THR A 46 -5.90 13.45 2.42
CA THR A 46 -4.57 12.79 2.23
C THR A 46 -4.46 11.90 1.00
N GLY A 47 -5.56 11.67 0.26
CA GLY A 47 -5.61 10.71 -0.85
C GLY A 47 -5.65 9.23 -0.42
N LYS A 48 -5.76 8.94 0.88
CA LYS A 48 -5.73 7.58 1.47
C LYS A 48 -6.74 7.46 2.60
N THR A 49 -7.36 6.29 2.73
CA THR A 49 -8.24 6.01 3.87
C THR A 49 -7.43 5.91 5.17
N ALA A 50 -8.06 6.06 6.33
CA ALA A 50 -7.40 5.84 7.62
C ALA A 50 -6.92 4.39 7.75
N THR A 51 -7.68 3.42 7.21
CA THR A 51 -7.25 2.03 7.07
C THR A 51 -6.02 1.86 6.15
N ASP A 52 -5.92 2.59 5.04
CA ASP A 52 -4.75 2.59 4.16
C ASP A 52 -3.49 3.07 4.89
N HIS A 53 -3.61 4.09 5.76
CA HIS A 53 -2.51 4.58 6.58
C HIS A 53 -2.05 3.53 7.60
N VAL A 54 -2.99 2.87 8.29
CA VAL A 54 -2.66 1.76 9.23
C VAL A 54 -1.98 0.61 8.50
N ALA A 55 -2.48 0.20 7.33
CA ALA A 55 -1.85 -0.82 6.49
C ALA A 55 -0.44 -0.41 6.02
N SER A 56 -0.26 0.87 5.67
CA SER A 56 1.04 1.44 5.27
C SER A 56 2.05 1.47 6.41
N LEU A 57 1.62 1.68 7.65
CA LEU A 57 2.47 1.56 8.85
C LEU A 57 2.81 0.10 9.13
N ALA A 58 1.81 -0.78 9.18
CA ALA A 58 1.98 -2.19 9.55
C ALA A 58 2.86 -2.98 8.57
N THR A 59 2.80 -2.65 7.27
CA THR A 59 3.59 -3.33 6.23
C THR A 59 4.93 -2.65 5.91
N GLY A 60 5.14 -1.41 6.38
CA GLY A 60 6.24 -0.54 5.95
C GLY A 60 6.16 -0.09 4.48
N LYS A 61 5.15 -0.54 3.72
CA LYS A 61 4.93 -0.19 2.32
C LYS A 61 4.08 1.07 2.19
N ASP A 62 3.91 1.56 0.96
CA ASP A 62 2.84 2.50 0.65
C ASP A 62 1.61 1.68 0.25
N CYS A 63 0.52 1.74 1.02
CA CYS A 63 -0.74 1.07 0.72
C CYS A 63 -1.83 2.11 0.41
N SER A 64 -2.71 1.79 -0.55
CA SER A 64 -3.84 2.65 -0.94
C SER A 64 -4.96 1.85 -1.61
N THR A 65 -6.18 2.04 -1.13
CA THR A 65 -7.40 1.43 -1.69
C THR A 65 -7.75 2.04 -3.07
N ILE A 66 -7.43 3.33 -3.28
CA ILE A 66 -7.60 3.97 -4.60
C ILE A 66 -6.63 3.36 -5.62
N ARG A 67 -5.35 3.20 -5.26
CA ARG A 67 -4.38 2.55 -6.14
C ARG A 67 -4.73 1.08 -6.43
N ALA A 68 -5.37 0.37 -5.50
CA ALA A 68 -5.90 -0.96 -5.76
C ALA A 68 -7.03 -0.97 -6.80
N LYS A 69 -7.85 0.08 -6.87
CA LYS A 69 -8.88 0.24 -7.90
C LYS A 69 -8.31 0.63 -9.26
N ASP A 70 -7.36 1.54 -9.30
CA ASP A 70 -6.91 2.17 -10.54
C ASP A 70 -5.74 1.42 -11.20
N GLU A 71 -4.82 0.86 -10.39
CA GLU A 71 -3.62 0.14 -10.85
C GLU A 71 -3.64 -1.36 -10.50
N GLY A 72 -4.67 -1.83 -9.78
CA GLY A 72 -4.79 -3.23 -9.35
C GLY A 72 -3.84 -3.65 -8.22
N GLN A 73 -3.01 -2.75 -7.70
CA GLN A 73 -2.02 -3.04 -6.65
C GLN A 73 -2.38 -2.34 -5.35
N PHE A 74 -2.55 -3.07 -4.24
CA PHE A 74 -2.86 -2.44 -2.95
C PHE A 74 -1.64 -1.82 -2.26
N CYS A 75 -0.49 -2.51 -2.21
CA CYS A 75 0.72 -2.02 -1.54
C CYS A 75 1.98 -2.07 -2.44
N VAL A 76 2.73 -0.97 -2.53
CA VAL A 76 4.00 -0.87 -3.28
C VAL A 76 5.19 -0.51 -2.37
N SER A 77 6.41 -0.77 -2.82
CA SER A 77 7.61 -0.31 -2.11
C SER A 77 7.64 1.22 -2.07
N ARG A 78 7.93 1.80 -0.90
CA ARG A 78 8.16 3.25 -0.75
C ARG A 78 9.42 3.73 -1.47
N ASN A 79 10.37 2.81 -1.67
CA ASN A 79 11.55 3.01 -2.49
C ASN A 79 11.53 1.94 -3.60
N PRO A 80 10.83 2.18 -4.73
CA PRO A 80 10.95 1.30 -5.89
C PRO A 80 12.40 1.38 -6.41
N PRO A 81 13.00 0.28 -6.89
CA PRO A 81 14.32 0.35 -7.50
C PRO A 81 14.27 1.31 -8.69
N ILE A 82 15.18 2.29 -8.71
CA ILE A 82 15.32 3.19 -9.86
C ILE A 82 15.73 2.31 -11.05
N GLN A 83 14.81 2.08 -11.98
CA GLN A 83 15.13 1.42 -13.24
C GLN A 83 16.09 2.33 -14.01
N ARG A 84 17.39 2.05 -13.92
CA ARG A 84 18.36 2.69 -14.80
C ARG A 84 18.11 2.15 -16.21
N PRO A 85 18.06 3.02 -17.24
CA PRO A 85 17.90 2.54 -18.61
C PRO A 85 19.09 1.65 -18.98
N ASP A 86 18.82 0.59 -19.72
CA ASP A 86 19.88 -0.25 -20.27
C ASP A 86 20.79 0.59 -21.18
N VAL A 87 22.10 0.33 -21.10
CA VAL A 87 23.11 1.09 -21.84
C VAL A 87 23.82 0.17 -22.83
N TYR A 88 23.83 0.59 -24.09
CA TYR A 88 24.43 -0.13 -25.21
C TYR A 88 25.78 0.50 -25.56
N CYS A 89 26.87 -0.19 -25.24
CA CYS A 89 28.24 0.29 -25.46
C CYS A 89 28.87 -0.36 -26.70
N TYR A 90 29.24 0.47 -27.68
CA TYR A 90 29.84 0.05 -28.95
C TYR A 90 31.31 0.48 -29.03
N ARG A 91 32.13 -0.34 -29.69
CA ARG A 91 33.57 -0.06 -29.87
C ARG A 91 33.78 0.77 -31.13
N THR A 92 34.18 2.03 -30.98
CA THR A 92 34.57 2.90 -32.10
C THR A 92 36.09 2.88 -32.30
N LEU A 93 36.57 3.56 -33.35
CA LEU A 93 38.00 3.58 -33.71
C LEU A 93 38.92 4.19 -32.63
N GLY A 94 38.41 5.14 -31.83
CA GLY A 94 39.19 5.85 -30.80
C GLY A 94 38.81 5.52 -29.36
N GLN A 95 37.56 5.12 -29.10
CA GLN A 95 37.02 4.92 -27.75
C GLN A 95 35.79 4.01 -27.73
N VAL A 96 35.36 3.58 -26.54
CA VAL A 96 34.02 2.99 -26.36
C VAL A 96 33.00 4.12 -26.22
N SER A 97 31.93 4.07 -27.01
CA SER A 97 30.84 5.05 -26.96
C SER A 97 29.56 4.32 -26.54
N CYS A 98 28.88 4.85 -25.52
CA CYS A 98 27.70 4.24 -24.92
C CYS A 98 26.44 5.07 -25.16
N TYR A 99 25.36 4.41 -25.57
CA TYR A 99 24.09 5.01 -25.97
C TYR A 99 22.92 4.39 -25.19
N ARG A 100 21.78 5.09 -25.13
CA ARG A 100 20.55 4.61 -24.45
C ARG A 100 19.66 3.73 -25.33
N GLU A 101 19.84 3.81 -26.64
CA GLU A 101 19.08 3.06 -27.65
C GLU A 101 20.05 2.10 -28.35
N PRO A 102 19.62 0.88 -28.74
CA PRO A 102 20.42 0.02 -29.62
C PRO A 102 20.65 0.70 -30.98
N ASP A 103 21.71 0.27 -31.69
CA ASP A 103 22.00 0.71 -33.06
C ASP A 103 20.78 0.51 -33.99
N PRO A 104 20.21 1.58 -34.56
CA PRO A 104 19.04 1.48 -35.42
C PRO A 104 19.38 1.03 -36.85
N TYR A 105 20.66 0.99 -37.25
CA TYR A 105 21.07 0.67 -38.62
C TYR A 105 21.54 -0.79 -38.80
N GLY A 106 21.81 -1.51 -37.72
CA GLY A 106 22.23 -2.91 -37.77
C GLY A 106 23.59 -3.10 -38.46
N ASP A 107 24.53 -2.17 -38.26
CA ASP A 107 25.78 -2.05 -39.02
C ASP A 107 26.78 -3.21 -38.77
N GLY A 108 26.45 -4.11 -37.84
CA GLY A 108 27.25 -5.26 -37.44
C GLY A 108 28.06 -5.03 -36.16
N ALA A 109 28.11 -3.80 -35.62
CA ALA A 109 28.79 -3.49 -34.38
C ALA A 109 28.17 -4.26 -33.21
N GLN A 110 28.89 -5.28 -32.74
CA GLN A 110 28.49 -6.02 -31.54
C GLN A 110 28.69 -5.13 -30.31
N ALA A 111 27.66 -5.03 -29.46
CA ALA A 111 27.77 -4.35 -28.18
C ALA A 111 28.83 -5.06 -27.30
N VAL A 112 29.80 -4.30 -26.80
CA VAL A 112 30.90 -4.83 -25.98
C VAL A 112 30.39 -5.30 -24.60
N GLY A 113 29.23 -4.77 -24.21
CA GLY A 113 28.39 -5.27 -23.15
C GLY A 113 27.04 -4.54 -23.17
N VAL A 114 25.98 -5.26 -22.79
CA VAL A 114 24.76 -4.63 -22.30
C VAL A 114 24.88 -4.53 -20.78
N GLU A 115 25.00 -3.33 -20.26
CA GLU A 115 24.91 -3.12 -18.80
C GLU A 115 23.43 -3.10 -18.40
N ALA A 116 22.84 -4.30 -18.44
CA ALA A 116 21.50 -4.53 -17.93
C ALA A 116 21.49 -4.29 -16.42
N TYR A 117 20.88 -3.18 -16.00
CA TYR A 117 20.85 -2.74 -14.59
C TYR A 117 20.32 -3.82 -13.63
N ASN A 118 19.47 -4.70 -14.16
CA ASN A 118 18.83 -5.82 -13.45
C ASN A 118 19.81 -6.95 -13.02
N ARG A 119 21.13 -6.74 -13.09
CA ARG A 119 22.17 -7.64 -12.56
C ARG A 119 22.77 -7.20 -11.21
N GLN A 120 22.31 -6.09 -10.63
CA GLN A 120 22.73 -5.70 -9.29
C GLN A 120 22.15 -6.64 -8.23
N PRO A 121 22.98 -7.35 -7.43
CA PRO A 121 22.47 -8.16 -6.33
C PRO A 121 21.75 -7.27 -5.32
N ALA A 122 20.68 -7.80 -4.72
CA ALA A 122 19.91 -7.08 -3.70
C ALA A 122 20.83 -6.59 -2.57
N PRO A 123 20.60 -5.38 -2.01
CA PRO A 123 21.40 -4.88 -0.90
C PRO A 123 21.29 -5.85 0.29
N THR A 124 22.41 -6.44 0.68
CA THR A 124 22.52 -7.23 1.90
C THR A 124 22.26 -6.33 3.09
N ARG A 125 21.33 -6.77 3.95
CA ARG A 125 20.79 -6.05 5.10
C ARG A 125 21.80 -5.85 6.22
#